data_AF-A0A356J2S6-F1
#
_entry.id   AF-A0A356J2S6-F1
#
_cell.length_a   1.000
_cell.length_b   1.000
_cell.length_c   1.000
_cell.angle_alpha   90.00
_cell.angle_beta   90.00
_cell.angle_gamma   90.00
#
_symmetry.space_group_name_H-M   'P 1'
#
loop_
_entity.id
_entity.type
_entity.pdbx_description
1 polymer ?
#
loop_
_entity_poly.entity_id
_entity_poly.type
_entity_poly.pdbx_seq_one_letter_code
_entity_poly.pdbx_strand_id
1 'polypeptide(L)'
;NVAVYVKLPRGFYISTPVGRYNPDWAIAFRKGEVKHVYFVAETKGSMSSLELREIEKSKIHCAREHFRAISGANVVYDVVDSYRALLDKVMR
;
A
#
# COMPACT_ATOMS: atom_id res chain seq x y z
N ASN A 1 4.99 1.86 17.59
CA ASN A 1 5.95 2.91 17.16
C ASN A 1 6.19 2.83 15.66
N VAL A 2 6.19 3.98 14.99
CA VAL A 2 6.58 4.10 13.58
C VAL A 2 8.07 3.77 13.47
N ALA A 3 8.42 2.83 12.60
CA ALA A 3 9.80 2.47 12.30
C ALA A 3 10.34 3.30 11.13
N VAL A 4 9.51 3.55 10.10
CA VAL A 4 9.86 4.32 8.91
C VAL A 4 8.64 5.09 8.42
N TYR A 5 8.83 6.33 7.99
CA TYR A 5 7.87 7.12 7.22
C TYR A 5 8.64 7.83 6.10
N VAL A 6 8.35 7.49 4.84
CA VAL A 6 9.16 7.97 3.70
C VAL A 6 8.31 8.24 2.48
N LYS A 7 8.63 9.33 1.76
CA LYS A 7 8.10 9.60 0.43
C LYS A 7 8.86 8.76 -0.59
N LEU A 8 8.15 8.04 -1.43
CA LEU A 8 8.78 7.17 -2.41
C LEU A 8 9.34 7.99 -3.58
N PRO A 9 10.50 7.61 -4.14
CA PRO A 9 11.02 8.24 -5.36
C PRO A 9 10.03 8.09 -6.52
N ARG A 10 9.97 9.08 -7.42
CA ARG A 10 9.02 9.05 -8.57
C ARG A 10 9.13 7.81 -9.45
N GLY A 11 10.32 7.19 -9.51
CA GLY A 11 10.59 5.99 -10.28
C GLY A 11 10.27 4.68 -9.55
N PHE A 12 9.82 4.73 -8.30
CA PHE A 12 9.38 3.54 -7.59
C PHE A 12 8.02 3.09 -8.14
N TYR A 13 7.89 1.80 -8.43
CA TYR A 13 6.61 1.20 -8.78
C TYR A 13 6.63 -0.29 -8.45
N ILE A 14 5.47 -0.81 -8.10
CA ILE A 14 5.21 -2.24 -7.98
C ILE A 14 4.72 -2.72 -9.35
N SER A 15 5.40 -3.71 -9.90
CA SER A 15 5.00 -4.32 -11.17
C SER A 15 3.82 -5.24 -10.93
N THR A 16 2.69 -4.98 -11.57
CA THR A 16 1.51 -5.84 -11.53
C THR A 16 1.15 -6.31 -12.95
N PRO A 17 0.46 -7.45 -13.11
CA PRO A 17 0.01 -7.91 -14.43
C PRO A 17 -0.86 -6.91 -15.19
N VAL A 18 -1.56 -6.02 -14.46
CA VAL A 18 -2.44 -4.98 -14.99
C VAL A 18 -1.77 -3.59 -15.06
N GLY A 19 -0.44 -3.55 -14.99
CA GLY A 19 0.38 -2.35 -15.16
C GLY A 19 1.13 -1.92 -13.89
N ARG A 20 1.82 -0.78 -13.96
CA ARG A 20 2.60 -0.26 -12.83
C ARG A 20 1.68 0.38 -11.78
N TYR A 21 1.93 0.05 -10.50
CA TYR A 21 1.32 0.69 -9.34
C TYR A 21 2.35 1.56 -8.63
N ASN A 22 2.07 2.86 -8.48
CA ASN A 22 3.02 3.84 -7.95
C ASN A 22 2.44 4.51 -6.70
N PRO A 23 2.71 3.97 -5.50
CA PRO A 23 2.32 4.60 -4.24
C PRO A 23 3.22 5.81 -3.92
N ASP A 24 2.66 6.83 -3.27
CA ASP A 24 3.38 8.07 -2.94
C ASP A 24 4.24 7.96 -1.67
N TRP A 25 3.78 7.18 -0.69
CA TRP A 25 4.47 7.03 0.60
C TRP A 25 4.52 5.58 1.07
N ALA A 26 5.50 5.28 1.91
CA ALA A 26 5.59 4.03 2.66
C ALA A 26 5.75 4.34 4.15
N ILE A 27 4.99 3.61 4.97
CA ILE A 27 4.96 3.73 6.43
C ILE A 27 5.13 2.34 7.02
N ALA A 28 6.17 2.13 7.81
CA ALA A 28 6.40 0.87 8.51
C ALA A 28 6.19 1.05 10.01
N PHE A 29 5.52 0.09 10.64
CA PHE A 29 5.36 -0.02 12.07
C PHE A 29 5.97 -1.32 12.56
N ARG A 30 6.51 -1.29 13.78
CA ARG A 30 6.93 -2.51 14.49
C ARG A 30 5.92 -2.81 15.60
N LYS A 31 5.31 -4.00 15.56
CA LYS A 31 4.41 -4.53 16.61
C LYS A 31 4.96 -5.89 17.04
N GLY A 32 5.72 -5.92 18.14
CA GLY A 32 6.46 -7.11 18.57
C GLY A 32 7.50 -7.56 17.52
N GLU A 33 7.44 -8.83 17.12
CA GLU A 33 8.28 -9.43 16.08
C GLU A 33 7.77 -9.17 14.64
N VAL A 34 6.52 -8.75 14.50
CA VAL A 34 5.86 -8.53 13.20
C VAL A 34 6.11 -7.10 12.70
N LYS A 35 6.51 -6.99 11.43
CA LYS A 35 6.72 -5.71 10.74
C LYS A 35 5.50 -5.38 9.89
N HIS A 36 4.74 -4.36 10.23
CA HIS A 36 3.63 -3.92 9.38
C HIS A 36 4.15 -2.87 8.41
N VAL A 37 3.98 -3.09 7.10
CA VAL A 37 4.39 -2.15 6.05
C VAL A 37 3.16 -1.70 5.30
N TYR A 38 2.78 -0.44 5.47
CA TYR A 38 1.65 0.17 4.77
C TYR A 38 2.17 1.07 3.69
N PHE A 39 1.64 0.93 2.48
CA PHE A 39 1.87 1.89 1.42
C PHE A 39 0.69 2.84 1.36
N VAL A 40 0.96 4.14 1.43
CA VAL A 40 -0.07 5.16 1.22
C VAL A 40 -0.04 5.49 -0.25
N ALA A 41 -1.10 5.15 -0.96
CA ALA A 41 -1.36 5.70 -2.27
C ALA A 41 -2.39 6.80 -2.08
N GLU A 42 -1.98 8.05 -2.29
CA GLU A 42 -2.96 9.10 -2.51
C GLU A 42 -3.67 8.74 -3.81
N THR A 43 -4.91 8.27 -3.71
CA THR A 43 -5.79 8.17 -4.86
C THR A 43 -5.97 9.59 -5.38
N LYS A 44 -5.20 9.99 -6.40
CA LYS A 44 -5.30 11.32 -7.01
C LYS A 44 -6.65 11.47 -7.68
N GLY A 45 -7.64 11.87 -6.89
CA GLY A 45 -8.47 13.05 -7.10
C GLY A 45 -9.06 13.30 -8.49
N SER A 46 -9.30 12.29 -9.31
CA SER A 46 -10.19 12.46 -10.46
C SER A 46 -11.33 11.47 -10.37
N MET A 47 -12.54 11.95 -10.65
CA MET A 47 -13.70 11.13 -10.94
C MET A 47 -13.41 10.31 -12.21
N SER A 48 -12.55 9.32 -12.06
CA SER A 48 -12.18 8.42 -13.12
C SER A 48 -13.33 7.44 -13.32
N SER A 49 -13.58 7.08 -14.59
CA SER A 49 -14.62 6.13 -14.99
C SER A 49 -14.60 4.87 -14.13
N LEU A 50 -15.73 4.16 -14.06
CA LEU A 50 -15.83 2.88 -13.34
C LEU A 50 -14.67 1.94 -13.67
N GLU A 51 -14.25 1.90 -14.95
CA GLU A 51 -13.12 1.10 -15.44
C GLU A 51 -11.78 1.49 -14.81
N LEU A 52 -11.48 2.79 -14.66
CA LEU A 52 -10.23 3.26 -14.05
C LEU A 52 -10.15 2.87 -12.57
N ARG A 53 -11.30 2.85 -11.87
CA ARG A 53 -11.39 2.34 -10.50
C ARG A 53 -11.15 0.84 -10.41
N GLU A 54 -11.67 0.05 -11.35
CA GLU A 54 -11.46 -1.40 -11.36
C GLU A 54 -10.00 -1.79 -11.69
N ILE A 55 -9.34 -1.05 -12.59
CA ILE A 55 -7.91 -1.23 -12.86
C ILE A 55 -7.09 -0.90 -11.61
N GLU A 56 -7.40 0.19 -10.92
CA GLU A 56 -6.70 0.58 -9.69
C GLU A 56 -6.90 -0.45 -8.56
N LYS A 57 -8.13 -0.92 -8.35
CA LYS A 57 -8.41 -2.02 -7.42
C LYS A 57 -7.63 -3.28 -7.78
N SER A 58 -7.56 -3.63 -9.07
CA SER A 58 -6.82 -4.80 -9.55
C SER A 58 -5.33 -4.66 -9.28
N LYS A 59 -4.75 -3.46 -9.50
CA LYS A 59 -3.36 -3.15 -9.15
C LYS A 59 -3.09 -3.31 -7.67
N ILE A 60 -3.94 -2.76 -6.81
CA ILE A 60 -3.83 -2.87 -5.35
C ILE A 60 -3.94 -4.34 -4.92
N HIS A 61 -4.88 -5.09 -5.50
CA HIS A 61 -5.05 -6.51 -5.23
C HIS A 61 -3.79 -7.31 -5.60
N CYS A 62 -3.25 -7.11 -6.81
CA CYS A 62 -2.01 -7.74 -7.22
C CYS A 62 -0.82 -7.38 -6.31
N ALA A 63 -0.74 -6.12 -5.84
CA ALA A 63 0.28 -5.72 -4.89
C ALA A 63 0.13 -6.47 -3.54
N ARG A 64 -1.10 -6.57 -3.00
CA ARG A 64 -1.37 -7.35 -1.79
C ARG A 64 -0.94 -8.82 -1.95
N GLU A 65 -1.28 -9.43 -3.08
CA GLU A 65 -0.91 -10.81 -3.38
C GLU A 65 0.61 -10.98 -3.53
N HIS A 66 1.28 -10.04 -4.21
CA HIS A 66 2.73 -10.04 -4.34
C HIS A 66 3.42 -10.01 -2.99
N PHE A 67 3.04 -9.07 -2.11
CA PHE A 67 3.60 -9.00 -0.76
C PHE A 67 3.20 -10.22 0.08
N ARG A 68 1.99 -10.74 -0.03
CA ARG A 68 1.60 -11.98 0.66
C ARG A 68 2.50 -13.16 0.28
N ALA A 69 2.86 -13.28 -1.00
CA ALA A 69 3.71 -14.35 -1.49
C ALA A 69 5.18 -14.24 -1.01
N ILE A 70 5.75 -13.03 -0.96
CA ILE A 70 7.18 -12.85 -0.64
C ILE A 70 7.46 -12.63 0.85
N SER A 71 6.47 -12.23 1.64
CA SER A 71 6.73 -11.71 3.00
C SER A 71 6.45 -12.69 4.14
N GLY A 72 5.94 -13.88 3.82
CA GLY A 72 5.57 -14.89 4.82
C GLY A 72 4.57 -14.36 5.85
N ALA A 73 4.65 -14.86 7.10
CA ALA A 73 3.79 -14.43 8.20
C ALA A 73 4.31 -13.18 8.96
N ASN A 74 5.53 -12.73 8.65
CA ASN A 74 6.22 -11.72 9.47
C ASN A 74 6.02 -10.28 8.97
N VAL A 75 5.39 -10.10 7.81
CA VAL A 75 5.08 -8.78 7.27
C VAL A 75 3.62 -8.71 6.82
N VAL A 76 2.94 -7.66 7.28
CA VAL A 76 1.58 -7.33 6.85
C VAL A 76 1.65 -6.15 5.90
N TYR A 77 1.16 -6.33 4.67
CA TYR A 77 1.04 -5.28 3.67
C TYR A 77 -0.39 -4.80 3.55
N ASP A 78 -0.59 -3.48 3.49
CA ASP A 78 -1.86 -2.91 3.04
C ASP A 78 -1.72 -1.52 2.42
N VAL A 79 -2.78 -1.11 1.74
CA VAL A 79 -2.92 0.23 1.16
C VAL A 79 -3.91 1.05 1.98
N VAL A 80 -3.58 2.32 2.21
CA VAL A 80 -4.45 3.31 2.86
C VAL A 80 -4.48 4.59 2.04
N ASP A 81 -5.62 5.28 2.08
CA ASP A 81 -5.92 6.50 1.30
C ASP A 81 -6.04 7.76 2.17
N SER A 82 -6.06 7.59 3.49
CA SER A 82 -6.29 8.66 4.44
C SER A 82 -5.60 8.37 5.77
N TYR A 83 -5.31 9.44 6.50
CA TYR A 83 -4.76 9.33 7.85
C TYR A 83 -5.68 8.52 8.79
N ARG A 84 -7.00 8.70 8.65
CA ARG A 84 -7.98 7.94 9.43
C ARG A 84 -7.91 6.44 9.12
N ALA A 85 -7.89 6.05 7.83
CA ALA A 85 -7.76 4.65 7.44
C ALA A 85 -6.45 4.02 7.94
N LEU A 86 -5.35 4.80 7.97
CA LEU A 86 -4.09 4.37 8.57
C LEU A 86 -4.25 4.12 10.07
N LEU A 87 -4.80 5.08 10.81
CA LEU A 87 -5.02 4.98 12.25
C LEU A 87 -5.91 3.77 12.60
N ASP A 88 -7.00 3.55 11.88
CA ASP A 88 -7.92 2.42 12.11
C ASP A 88 -7.23 1.06 11.91
N LYS A 89 -6.24 0.97 11.01
CA LYS A 89 -5.45 -0.26 10.80
C LYS A 89 -4.38 -0.49 11.86
N VAL A 90 -3.79 0.59 12.37
CA VAL A 90 -2.64 0.52 13.28
C VAL A 90 -3.06 0.43 14.75
N MET A 91 -4.20 1.04 15.12
CA MET A 91 -4.71 1.07 16.50
C MET A 91 -5.60 -0.13 16.86
N ARG A 92 -5.83 -1.05 15.92
CA ARG A 92 -6.35 -2.40 16.22
C ARG A 92 -5.20 -3.32 16.68
#